data_AF-A0A4U6LZU2-F1
#
_entry.id   AF-A0A4U6LZU2-F1
#
_cell.length_a   1.000
_cell.length_b   1.000
_cell.length_c   1.000
_cell.angle_alpha   90.00
_cell.angle_beta   90.00
_cell.angle_gamma   90.00
#
_symmetry.space_group_name_H-M   'P 1'
#
loop_
_entity.id
_entity.type
_entity.pdbx_description
1 polymer ?
#
loop_
_entity_poly.entity_id
_entity_poly.type
_entity_poly.pdbx_seq_one_letter_code
_entity_poly.pdbx_strand_id
1 'polypeptide(L)' 'MKLIDYIEKYYSGNKSAFAKACGTTPQRVNDWLVAEYIVDDGKLYSYRRDLPVIELKK' A
#
# COMPACT_ATOMS: atom_id res chain seq x y z
N MET A 1 -5.44 4.05 -2.76
CA MET A 1 -5.13 4.62 -1.42
C MET A 1 -3.72 4.22 -1.02
N LYS A 2 -2.93 5.05 -0.33
CA LYS A 2 -1.63 4.58 0.18
C LYS A 2 -1.84 3.48 1.23
N LEU A 3 -0.95 2.50 1.31
CA LEU A 3 -1.08 1.43 2.31
C LEU A 3 -1.14 1.98 3.74
N ILE A 4 -0.37 3.02 4.06
CA ILE A 4 -0.37 3.62 5.40
C ILE A 4 -1.75 4.19 5.78
N ASP A 5 -2.41 4.87 4.85
CA ASP A 5 -3.75 5.44 5.07
C ASP A 5 -4.79 4.34 5.26
N TYR A 6 -4.63 3.21 4.57
CA TYR A 6 -5.50 2.04 4.74
C TYR A 6 -5.35 1.43 6.14
N ILE A 7 -4.11 1.27 6.60
CA ILE A 7 -3.82 0.76 7.95
C ILE A 7 -4.35 1.74 9.00
N GLU A 8 -4.21 3.04 8.79
CA GLU A 8 -4.76 4.05 9.70
C GLU A 8 -6.29 3.95 9.78
N LYS A 9 -6.96 3.93 8.62
CA LYS A 9 -8.42 3.94 8.53
C LYS A 9 -9.08 2.68 9.12
N TYR A 10 -8.51 1.49 8.87
CA TYR A 10 -9.17 0.22 9.19
C TYR A 10 -8.54 -0.52 10.38
N TYR A 11 -7.33 -0.14 10.80
CA TYR A 11 -6.61 -0.78 11.89
C TYR A 11 -6.11 0.24 12.94
N SER A 12 -6.50 1.52 12.84
CA SER A 12 -6.09 2.59 13.77
C SER A 12 -4.56 2.68 13.91
N GLY A 13 -3.86 2.55 12.78
CA GLY A 13 -2.39 2.60 12.73
C GLY A 13 -1.70 1.32 13.22
N ASN A 14 -2.44 0.32 13.68
CA ASN A 14 -1.89 -0.92 14.23
C ASN A 14 -1.38 -1.86 13.12
N LYS A 15 -0.12 -1.66 12.73
CA LYS A 15 0.59 -2.48 11.73
C LYS A 15 0.64 -3.97 12.11
N SER A 16 0.72 -4.30 13.40
CA SER A 16 0.75 -5.68 13.87
C SER A 16 -0.59 -6.40 13.69
N ALA A 17 -1.69 -5.71 13.97
CA ALA A 17 -3.04 -6.23 13.72
C ALA A 17 -3.29 -6.43 12.21
N PHE A 18 -2.87 -5.47 11.39
CA PHE A 18 -2.93 -5.59 9.93
C PHE A 18 -2.09 -6.78 9.42
N ALA A 19 -0.84 -6.91 9.87
CA ALA A 19 0.02 -8.02 9.50
C ALA A 19 -0.63 -9.38 9.82
N LYS A 20 -1.21 -9.51 11.03
CA LYS A 20 -1.93 -10.72 11.45
C LYS A 20 -3.14 -11.00 10.55
N ALA A 21 -3.93 -9.99 10.21
CA ALA A 21 -5.09 -10.14 9.32
C ALA A 21 -4.68 -10.56 7.89
N CYS A 22 -3.52 -10.12 7.41
CA CYS A 22 -2.95 -10.51 6.13
C CYS A 22 -2.16 -11.83 6.16
N GLY A 23 -2.05 -12.50 7.32
CA GLY A 23 -1.25 -13.72 7.46
C GLY A 23 0.25 -13.51 7.22
N THR A 24 0.77 -12.32 7.52
CA THR A 24 2.16 -11.93 7.31
C THR A 24 2.82 -11.39 8.57
N THR A 25 4.09 -10.97 8.47
CA THR A 25 4.85 -10.40 9.59
C THR A 25 4.82 -8.86 9.57
N PRO A 26 4.93 -8.19 10.73
CA PRO A 26 5.04 -6.72 10.79
C PRO A 26 6.23 -6.17 9.98
N GLN A 27 7.33 -6.92 9.92
CA GLN A 27 8.48 -6.58 9.09
C GLN A 27 8.10 -6.51 7.61
N ARG A 28 7.36 -7.51 7.11
CA ARG A 28 6.89 -7.54 5.72
C ARG A 28 5.96 -6.36 5.40
N VAL A 29 5.11 -5.96 6.34
CA VAL A 29 4.28 -4.75 6.22
C VAL A 29 5.15 -3.50 6.13
N ASN A 30 6.21 -3.41 6.93
CA ASN A 30 7.14 -2.29 6.86
C ASN A 30 7.86 -2.22 5.51
N ASP A 31 8.27 -3.37 4.95
CA ASP A 31 8.87 -3.44 3.61
C ASP A 31 7.88 -2.92 2.55
N TRP A 32 6.59 -3.25 2.65
CA TRP A 32 5.55 -2.72 1.75
C TRP A 32 5.37 -1.21 1.88
N LEU A 33 5.45 -0.67 3.10
CA LEU A 33 5.37 0.77 3.34
C LEU A 33 6.56 1.52 2.75
N VAL A 34 7.78 0.99 2.93
CA VAL A 34 9.00 1.57 2.35
C VAL A 34 8.99 1.51 0.82
N ALA A 35 8.46 0.42 0.26
CA ALA A 35 8.30 0.26 -1.18
C ALA A 35 7.04 0.95 -1.75
N GLU A 36 6.40 1.82 -0.95
CA GLU A 36 5.26 2.67 -1.34
C GLU A 36 4.08 1.90 -1.97
N TYR A 37 3.76 0.74 -1.39
CA TYR A 37 2.62 -0.05 -1.84
C TYR A 37 1.31 0.72 -1.66
N ILE A 38 0.36 0.45 -2.57
CA ILE A 38 -0.98 1.05 -2.56
C ILE A 38 -2.04 -0.03 -2.42
N VAL A 39 -3.19 0.36 -1.88
CA VAL A 39 -4.39 -0.47 -1.82
C VAL A 39 -5.43 0.09 -2.80
N ASP A 40 -5.95 -0.78 -3.64
CA ASP A 40 -7.06 -0.49 -4.55
C ASP A 40 -8.06 -1.66 -4.51
N ASP A 41 -9.35 -1.36 -4.31
CA ASP A 41 -10.41 -2.37 -4.16
C ASP A 41 -10.06 -3.51 -3.16
N GLY A 42 -9.48 -3.14 -2.01
CA GLY A 42 -9.04 -4.08 -0.98
C GLY A 42 -7.84 -4.96 -1.35
N LYS A 43 -7.27 -4.78 -2.54
CA LYS A 43 -6.12 -5.53 -3.06
C LYS A 43 -4.85 -4.70 -2.90
N LEU A 44 -3.75 -5.36 -2.59
CA LEU A 44 -2.45 -4.74 -2.36
C LEU A 44 -1.60 -4.76 -3.63
N TYR A 45 -1.10 -3.60 -4.06
CA TYR A 45 -0.25 -3.45 -5.24
C TYR A 45 1.10 -2.83 -4.88
N SER A 46 2.15 -3.31 -5.53
CA SER A 46 3.49 -2.74 -5.43
C SER A 46 3.67 -1.62 -6.44
N TYR A 47 4.30 -0.51 -6.05
CA TYR A 47 4.85 0.43 -7.02
C TYR A 47 5.80 -0.31 -8.00
N ARG A 48 5.75 0.04 -9.28
CA ARG A 48 6.56 -0.61 -10.33
C ARG A 48 7.44 0.34 -11.10
N ARG A 49 6.90 1.49 -11.51
CA ARG A 49 7.59 2.53 -12.28
C ARG A 49 6.73 3.78 -12.33
N ASP A 50 7.36 4.92 -12.58
CA ASP A 50 6.65 6.14 -12.95
C ASP A 50 6.07 6.00 -14.35
N LEU A 51 4.87 6.55 -14.52
CA LEU A 51 4.22 6.63 -15.83
C LEU A 51 4.46 8.03 -16.40
N PRO A 52 4.96 8.15 -17.64
CA PRO A 52 5.13 9.46 -18.27
C PRO A 52 3.75 10.07 -18.56
N VAL A 53 3.62 11.36 -18.29
CA VAL A 53 2.45 12.14 -18.73
C VAL A 53 2.76 12.69 -20.11
N ILE A 54 2.00 12.26 -21.12
CA ILE A 54 2.10 12.78 -22.49
C ILE A 54 0.80 13.51 -22.83
N GLU A 55 0.92 14.76 -23.29
CA GLU A 55 -0.21 15.49 -23.86
C GLU A 55 -0.30 15.20 -25.35
N LEU A 56 -1.31 14.40 -25.74
CA LEU A 56 -1.61 14.16 -27.14
C LEU A 56 -2.31 15.40 -27.71
N LYS A 57 -1.63 16.13 -28.59
CA LYS A 57 -2.28 17.18 -29.40
C LYS A 57 -3.28 16.51 -30.34
N LYS A 58 -4.55 16.89 -30.23
CA LYS A 58 -5.62 16.53 -31.16
C LYS A 58 -5.45 17.24 -32.49
#